data_AF-A0AAV6TQP4-F1
#
_entry.id   AF-A0AAV6TQP4-F1
#
_cell.length_a   1.000
_cell.length_b   1.000
_cell.length_c   1.000
_cell.angle_alpha   90.00
_cell.angle_beta   90.00
_cell.angle_gamma   90.00
#
_symmetry.space_group_name_H-M   'P 1'
#
loop_
_entity.id
_entity.type
_entity.pdbx_description
1 polymer ?
#
loop_
_entity_poly.entity_id
_entity_poly.type
_entity_poly.pdbx_seq_one_letter_code
_entity_poly.pdbx_strand_id
1 'polypeptide(L)'
;MHKDCSLLEDNDLTRLKENEVIDKVALVLRNAILKMDKLKLPSKIKPSDLINGECTIPEKLDPLFKVLIGGKDICRRNGVNCDRLSNSIASITIFCVTNFTIKPSKQITLGMTVKSLTSSRRIINILKRLGHCCNYTILEELETEATYSSVHRSEISPPNIIGKSSLCTGVAFDSGSSDIPDTEQLVILDTPGSSGLISPLPHLAPSHTSMPQTSAPSQPSSAPVKAFNVSELGTWTPK
;
A
#
# COMPACT_ATOMS: atom_id res chain seq x y z
N MET A 1 -64.32 -16.69 -2.34
CA MET A 1 -63.22 -16.00 -3.06
C MET A 1 -63.10 -14.60 -2.50
N HIS A 2 -62.36 -14.42 -1.41
CA HIS A 2 -62.05 -13.09 -0.87
C HIS A 2 -60.83 -12.56 -1.60
N LYS A 3 -60.98 -11.38 -2.19
CA LYS A 3 -59.97 -10.65 -2.93
C LYS A 3 -59.26 -9.78 -1.89
N ASP A 4 -58.12 -10.25 -1.39
CA ASP A 4 -57.22 -9.44 -0.58
C ASP A 4 -56.61 -8.36 -1.47
N CYS A 5 -57.37 -7.29 -1.65
CA CYS A 5 -56.89 -6.06 -2.24
C CYS A 5 -56.09 -5.36 -1.14
N SER A 6 -54.80 -5.68 -1.02
CA SER A 6 -53.89 -5.02 -0.11
C SER A 6 -53.82 -3.53 -0.50
N LEU A 7 -54.53 -2.69 0.27
CA LEU A 7 -54.39 -1.25 0.23
C LEU A 7 -52.95 -0.92 0.63
N LEU A 8 -52.15 -0.46 -0.33
CA LEU A 8 -50.87 0.18 -0.03
C LEU A 8 -51.17 1.38 0.86
N GLU A 9 -50.71 1.36 2.11
CA GLU A 9 -50.87 2.47 3.03
C GLU A 9 -50.09 3.69 2.50
N ASP A 10 -50.56 4.91 2.77
CA ASP A 10 -49.89 6.16 2.33
C ASP A 10 -48.41 6.24 2.75
N ASN A 11 -48.04 5.48 3.79
CA ASN A 11 -46.67 5.28 4.25
C ASN A 11 -45.79 4.54 3.23
N ASP A 12 -46.34 3.59 2.47
CA ASP A 12 -45.58 2.86 1.46
C ASP A 12 -45.33 3.72 0.21
N LEU A 13 -46.32 4.56 -0.15
CA LEU A 13 -46.19 5.48 -1.27
C LEU A 13 -45.16 6.59 -1.00
N THR A 14 -45.09 7.09 0.24
CA THR A 14 -44.07 8.07 0.64
C THR A 14 -42.67 7.45 0.66
N ARG A 15 -42.51 6.24 1.20
CA ARG A 15 -41.23 5.51 1.19
C ARG A 15 -40.73 5.20 -0.22
N LEU A 16 -41.64 4.84 -1.15
CA LEU A 16 -41.29 4.62 -2.56
C LEU A 16 -40.75 5.90 -3.22
N LYS A 17 -41.37 7.05 -2.96
CA LYS A 17 -40.90 8.35 -3.48
C LYS A 17 -39.55 8.74 -2.91
N GLU A 18 -39.32 8.51 -1.61
CA GLU A 18 -38.03 8.76 -0.97
C GLU A 18 -36.91 7.90 -1.56
N ASN A 19 -37.17 6.60 -1.77
CA ASN A 19 -36.22 5.68 -2.40
C ASN A 19 -35.86 6.13 -3.82
N GLU A 20 -36.84 6.58 -4.61
CA GLU A 20 -36.59 7.09 -5.96
C GLU A 20 -35.68 8.33 -5.96
N VAL A 21 -35.85 9.22 -4.97
CA VAL A 21 -34.97 10.39 -4.80
C VAL A 21 -33.56 9.94 -4.40
N ILE A 22 -33.42 8.98 -3.49
CA ILE A 22 -32.13 8.44 -3.06
C ILE A 22 -31.39 7.82 -4.25
N ASP A 23 -32.07 7.01 -5.05
CA ASP A 23 -31.49 6.36 -6.23
C ASP A 23 -31.01 7.39 -7.26
N LYS A 24 -31.82 8.43 -7.53
CA LYS A 24 -31.43 9.53 -8.42
C LYS A 24 -30.19 10.24 -7.91
N VAL A 25 -30.13 10.58 -6.62
CA VAL A 25 -28.97 11.24 -6.02
C VAL A 25 -27.74 10.34 -6.09
N ALA A 26 -27.88 9.05 -5.76
CA ALA A 26 -26.80 8.06 -5.82
C ALA A 26 -26.23 7.92 -7.25
N LEU A 27 -27.09 7.88 -8.27
CA LEU A 27 -26.67 7.84 -9.68
C LEU A 27 -25.94 9.12 -10.10
N VAL A 28 -26.42 10.29 -9.68
CA VAL A 28 -25.75 11.58 -9.97
C VAL A 28 -24.35 11.60 -9.35
N LEU A 29 -24.21 11.16 -8.10
CA LEU A 29 -22.93 11.10 -7.40
C LEU A 29 -21.97 10.08 -8.03
N ARG A 30 -22.47 8.88 -8.32
CA ARG A 30 -21.69 7.83 -9.00
C ARG A 30 -21.18 8.31 -10.35
N ASN A 31 -22.03 8.96 -11.14
CA ASN A 31 -21.64 9.52 -12.43
C ASN A 31 -20.59 10.63 -12.28
N ALA A 32 -20.69 11.46 -11.24
CA ALA A 32 -19.67 12.47 -10.94
C ALA A 32 -18.31 11.83 -10.61
N ILE A 33 -18.28 10.78 -9.80
CA ILE A 33 -17.06 10.04 -9.46
C ILE A 33 -16.46 9.34 -10.69
N LEU A 34 -17.29 8.71 -11.52
CA LEU A 34 -16.77 7.97 -12.67
C LEU A 34 -16.22 8.88 -13.78
N LYS A 35 -16.78 10.09 -13.91
CA LYS A 35 -16.38 11.11 -14.89
C LYS A 35 -15.31 12.09 -14.38
N MET A 36 -14.86 11.96 -13.14
CA MET A 36 -13.84 12.85 -12.59
C MET A 36 -12.49 12.66 -13.30
N ASP A 37 -11.66 13.69 -13.26
CA ASP A 37 -10.31 13.64 -13.79
C ASP A 37 -9.43 12.69 -12.98
N LYS A 38 -8.75 11.78 -13.68
CA LYS A 38 -7.90 10.74 -13.10
C LYS A 38 -6.49 11.00 -13.56
N LEU A 39 -5.61 11.31 -12.61
CA LEU A 39 -4.19 11.46 -12.88
C LEU A 39 -3.52 10.18 -12.40
N LYS A 40 -3.14 9.32 -13.35
CA LYS A 40 -2.32 8.15 -12.98
C LYS A 40 -1.00 8.64 -12.41
N LEU A 41 -0.49 7.92 -11.41
CA LEU A 41 0.84 8.21 -10.89
C LEU A 41 1.87 8.11 -12.03
N PRO A 42 2.82 9.06 -12.10
CA PRO A 42 3.88 9.03 -13.09
C PRO A 42 4.77 7.79 -12.90
N SER A 43 5.47 7.38 -13.95
CA SER A 43 6.41 6.25 -13.88
C SER A 43 7.57 6.49 -12.93
N LYS A 44 7.98 7.76 -12.74
CA LYS A 44 8.94 8.19 -11.73
C LYS A 44 8.22 8.94 -10.63
N ILE A 45 8.02 8.29 -9.49
CA ILE A 45 7.18 8.80 -8.40
C ILE A 45 7.99 9.72 -7.50
N LYS A 46 7.54 10.98 -7.35
CA LYS A 46 8.07 11.88 -6.34
C LYS A 46 7.25 11.79 -5.05
N PRO A 47 7.83 12.14 -3.88
CA PRO A 47 7.06 12.24 -2.64
C PRO A 47 5.84 13.16 -2.74
N SER A 48 5.92 14.23 -3.52
CA SER A 48 4.79 15.13 -3.80
C SER A 48 3.61 14.42 -4.48
N ASP A 49 3.88 13.46 -5.34
CA ASP A 49 2.86 12.74 -6.11
C ASP A 49 2.10 11.77 -5.21
N LEU A 50 2.78 11.19 -4.22
CA LEU A 50 2.15 10.37 -3.18
C LEU A 50 1.22 11.20 -2.27
N ILE A 51 1.62 12.43 -1.94
CA ILE A 51 0.82 13.37 -1.13
C ILE A 51 -0.41 13.86 -1.90
N ASN A 52 -0.29 14.09 -3.20
CA ASN A 52 -1.41 14.53 -4.04
C ASN A 52 -2.35 13.37 -4.39
N GLY A 53 -1.82 12.17 -4.61
CA GLY A 53 -2.57 10.99 -5.04
C GLY A 53 -3.09 11.08 -6.47
N GLU A 54 -3.96 10.14 -6.86
CA GLU A 54 -4.42 9.99 -8.25
C GLU A 54 -5.72 10.74 -8.59
N CYS A 55 -6.35 11.39 -7.61
CA CYS A 55 -7.66 12.00 -7.82
C CYS A 55 -7.89 13.29 -7.06
N THR A 56 -8.65 14.18 -7.70
CA THR A 56 -9.28 15.34 -7.08
C THR A 56 -10.71 14.99 -6.68
N ILE A 57 -11.16 15.48 -5.52
CA ILE A 57 -12.50 15.20 -5.01
C ILE A 57 -13.53 15.96 -5.88
N PRO A 58 -14.56 15.29 -6.43
CA PRO A 58 -15.59 15.97 -7.21
C PRO A 58 -16.39 16.98 -6.38
N GLU A 59 -16.69 18.15 -6.96
CA GLU A 59 -17.39 19.26 -6.28
C GLU A 59 -18.75 18.87 -5.67
N LYS A 60 -19.42 17.86 -6.23
CA LYS A 60 -20.73 17.39 -5.75
C LYS A 60 -20.65 16.52 -4.49
N LEU A 61 -19.49 15.92 -4.19
CA LEU A 61 -19.32 15.04 -3.04
C LEU A 61 -19.16 15.82 -1.74
N ASP A 62 -18.41 16.91 -1.76
CA ASP A 62 -18.16 17.72 -0.56
C ASP A 62 -19.46 18.25 0.10
N PRO A 63 -20.40 18.92 -0.60
CA PRO A 63 -21.62 19.41 0.03
C PRO A 63 -22.50 18.28 0.56
N LEU A 64 -22.51 17.11 -0.10
CA LEU A 64 -23.24 15.94 0.36
C LEU A 64 -22.70 15.46 1.72
N PHE A 65 -21.39 15.22 1.82
CA PHE A 65 -20.80 14.73 3.06
C PHE A 65 -20.83 15.77 4.16
N LYS A 66 -20.70 17.06 3.84
CA LYS A 66 -20.96 18.14 4.80
C LYS A 66 -22.37 18.11 5.36
N VAL A 67 -23.39 17.91 4.51
CA VAL A 67 -24.78 17.77 4.97
C VAL A 67 -24.97 16.51 5.80
N LEU A 68 -24.32 15.40 5.42
CA LEU A 68 -24.39 14.14 6.18
C LEU A 68 -23.76 14.24 7.57
N ILE A 69 -22.62 14.92 7.68
CA ILE A 69 -21.85 15.07 8.93
C ILE A 69 -22.41 16.19 9.81
N GLY A 70 -22.65 17.36 9.22
CA GLY A 70 -23.01 18.59 9.91
C GLY A 70 -24.52 18.84 10.02
N GLY A 71 -25.33 18.12 9.24
CA GLY A 71 -26.78 18.32 9.20
C GLY A 71 -27.16 19.66 8.57
N LYS A 72 -28.28 20.24 9.05
CA LYS A 72 -28.80 21.53 8.56
C LYS A 72 -28.01 22.74 9.06
N ASP A 73 -27.19 22.58 10.11
CA ASP A 73 -26.42 23.66 10.72
C ASP A 73 -25.28 24.10 9.78
N ILE A 74 -25.35 25.35 9.30
CA ILE A 74 -24.37 25.94 8.38
C ILE A 74 -23.03 26.18 9.10
N CYS A 75 -23.07 26.65 10.35
CA CYS A 75 -21.87 26.94 11.14
C CYS A 75 -21.05 25.68 11.36
N ARG A 76 -21.73 24.57 11.69
CA ARG A 76 -21.08 23.27 11.84
C ARG A 76 -20.51 22.75 10.52
N ARG A 77 -21.23 22.93 9.40
CA ARG A 77 -20.79 22.47 8.06
C ARG A 77 -19.53 23.17 7.54
N ASN A 78 -19.35 24.43 7.91
CA ASN A 78 -18.20 25.23 7.50
C ASN A 78 -17.03 25.15 8.52
N GLY A 79 -17.15 24.29 9.54
CA GLY A 79 -16.08 24.06 10.48
C GLY A 79 -14.95 23.21 9.89
N VAL A 80 -13.71 23.52 10.26
CA VAL A 80 -12.50 22.81 9.80
C VAL A 80 -12.58 21.30 10.01
N ASN A 81 -13.19 20.85 11.12
CA ASN A 81 -13.37 19.42 11.39
C ASN A 81 -14.35 18.76 10.41
N CYS A 82 -15.40 19.47 10.00
CA CYS A 82 -16.37 18.98 9.02
C CYS A 82 -15.72 18.89 7.63
N ASP A 83 -14.95 19.89 7.21
CA ASP A 83 -14.18 19.85 5.96
C ASP A 83 -13.21 18.67 5.93
N ARG A 84 -12.42 18.50 7.00
CA ARG A 84 -11.45 17.40 7.10
C ARG A 84 -12.14 16.04 7.03
N LEU A 85 -13.24 15.85 7.75
CA LEU A 85 -13.97 14.58 7.76
C LEU A 85 -14.70 14.33 6.43
N SER A 86 -15.30 15.37 5.84
CA SER A 86 -15.94 15.34 4.52
C SER A 86 -14.95 14.85 3.46
N ASN A 87 -13.77 15.49 3.36
CA ASN A 87 -12.73 15.10 2.42
C ASN A 87 -12.23 13.66 2.68
N SER A 88 -12.05 13.31 3.95
CA SER A 88 -11.60 12.00 4.39
C SER A 88 -12.56 10.87 4.01
N ILE A 89 -13.87 11.10 4.10
CA ILE A 89 -14.91 10.14 3.69
C ILE A 89 -15.05 10.14 2.17
N ALA A 90 -15.04 11.31 1.52
CA ALA A 90 -15.11 11.43 0.08
C ALA A 90 -14.01 10.63 -0.62
N SER A 91 -12.76 10.72 -0.14
CA SER A 91 -11.65 9.89 -0.66
C SER A 91 -11.92 8.39 -0.52
N ILE A 92 -12.52 7.93 0.58
CA ILE A 92 -12.90 6.51 0.75
C ILE A 92 -14.00 6.13 -0.23
N THR A 93 -15.03 6.96 -0.35
CA THR A 93 -16.14 6.68 -1.28
C THR A 93 -15.66 6.57 -2.71
N ILE A 94 -14.78 7.48 -3.16
CA ILE A 94 -14.16 7.42 -4.48
C ILE A 94 -13.41 6.10 -4.67
N PHE A 95 -12.59 5.72 -3.69
CA PHE A 95 -11.82 4.47 -3.72
C PHE A 95 -12.73 3.23 -3.86
N CYS A 96 -13.81 3.17 -3.09
CA CYS A 96 -14.76 2.06 -3.12
C CYS A 96 -15.58 2.03 -4.41
N VAL A 97 -16.13 3.17 -4.86
CA VAL A 97 -16.95 3.28 -6.08
C VAL A 97 -16.16 2.93 -7.34
N THR A 98 -14.85 3.19 -7.33
CA THR A 98 -13.95 2.91 -8.45
C THR A 98 -13.34 1.51 -8.39
N ASN A 99 -13.84 0.64 -7.51
CA ASN A 99 -13.32 -0.73 -7.31
C ASN A 99 -11.80 -0.75 -7.07
N PHE A 100 -11.31 0.18 -6.25
CA PHE A 100 -9.90 0.27 -5.84
C PHE A 100 -8.90 0.57 -6.98
N THR A 101 -9.39 1.00 -8.14
CA THR A 101 -8.53 1.28 -9.30
C THR A 101 -7.76 2.59 -9.14
N ILE A 102 -8.41 3.60 -8.55
CA ILE A 102 -7.86 4.93 -8.30
C ILE A 102 -7.30 4.94 -6.89
N LYS A 103 -6.15 5.57 -6.68
CA LYS A 103 -5.48 5.62 -5.37
C LYS A 103 -5.47 7.05 -4.85
N PRO A 104 -6.45 7.45 -4.02
CA PRO A 104 -6.43 8.76 -3.42
C PRO A 104 -5.29 8.88 -2.41
N SER A 105 -4.83 10.11 -2.17
CA SER A 105 -3.76 10.44 -1.23
C SER A 105 -3.89 9.74 0.12
N LYS A 106 -5.08 9.86 0.75
CA LYS A 106 -5.34 9.28 2.07
C LYS A 106 -5.06 7.77 2.14
N GLN A 107 -5.46 6.99 1.14
CA GLN A 107 -5.30 5.54 1.12
C GLN A 107 -3.85 5.13 0.93
N ILE A 108 -3.09 5.90 0.14
CA ILE A 108 -1.65 5.72 -0.04
C ILE A 108 -0.95 6.05 1.27
N THR A 109 -1.16 7.25 1.83
CA THR A 109 -0.51 7.70 3.06
C THR A 109 -0.80 6.78 4.22
N LEU A 110 -2.08 6.44 4.46
CA LEU A 110 -2.46 5.54 5.55
C LEU A 110 -1.81 4.16 5.38
N GLY A 111 -1.77 3.64 4.14
CA GLY A 111 -1.13 2.36 3.85
C GLY A 111 0.36 2.36 4.10
N MET A 112 1.07 3.39 3.65
CA MET A 112 2.50 3.57 3.88
C MET A 112 2.83 3.72 5.37
N THR A 113 2.04 4.51 6.11
CA THR A 113 2.22 4.68 7.56
C THR A 113 1.99 3.38 8.32
N VAL A 114 0.90 2.64 8.04
CA VAL A 114 0.67 1.38 8.75
C VAL A 114 1.71 0.33 8.38
N LYS A 115 2.16 0.32 7.12
CA LYS A 115 3.21 -0.59 6.67
C LYS A 115 4.51 -0.31 7.42
N SER A 116 4.97 0.94 7.46
CA SER A 116 6.19 1.32 8.18
C SER A 116 6.12 1.07 9.69
N LEU A 117 4.96 1.24 10.32
CA LEU A 117 4.80 1.02 11.76
C LEU A 117 4.73 -0.46 12.16
N THR A 118 4.24 -1.33 11.29
CA THR A 118 3.92 -2.72 11.67
C THR A 118 4.66 -3.77 10.89
N SER A 119 5.19 -3.43 9.70
CA SER A 119 5.79 -4.34 8.72
C SER A 119 4.95 -5.59 8.43
N SER A 120 3.64 -5.54 8.71
CA SER A 120 2.77 -6.71 8.70
C SER A 120 1.85 -6.71 7.51
N ARG A 121 2.13 -7.60 6.55
CA ARG A 121 1.26 -7.83 5.39
C ARG A 121 -0.17 -8.23 5.79
N ARG A 122 -0.35 -8.90 6.94
CA ARG A 122 -1.68 -9.29 7.44
C ARG A 122 -2.53 -8.07 7.81
N ILE A 123 -1.94 -7.08 8.49
CA ILE A 123 -2.65 -5.86 8.90
C ILE A 123 -3.06 -5.06 7.66
N ILE A 124 -2.16 -4.89 6.70
CA ILE A 124 -2.47 -4.20 5.43
C ILE A 124 -3.59 -4.91 4.67
N ASN A 125 -3.59 -6.24 4.62
CA ASN A 125 -4.67 -7.00 3.99
C ASN A 125 -6.03 -6.81 4.68
N ILE A 126 -6.05 -6.68 6.02
CA ILE A 126 -7.29 -6.37 6.76
C ILE A 126 -7.77 -4.96 6.39
N LEU A 127 -6.90 -3.95 6.40
CA LEU A 127 -7.26 -2.58 6.02
C LEU A 127 -7.74 -2.46 4.58
N LYS A 128 -7.14 -3.22 3.66
CA LYS A 128 -7.59 -3.34 2.27
C LYS A 128 -9.02 -3.90 2.20
N ARG A 129 -9.32 -4.97 2.93
CA ARG A 129 -10.67 -5.56 2.97
C ARG A 129 -11.72 -4.58 3.51
N LEU A 130 -11.32 -3.71 4.42
CA LEU A 130 -12.16 -2.63 4.95
C LEU A 130 -12.24 -1.40 4.03
N GLY A 131 -11.54 -1.38 2.90
CA GLY A 131 -11.56 -0.27 1.94
C GLY A 131 -10.79 0.98 2.40
N HIS A 132 -9.91 0.86 3.40
CA HIS A 132 -9.16 1.99 3.96
C HIS A 132 -7.76 2.18 3.36
N CYS A 133 -7.24 1.17 2.66
CA CYS A 133 -5.84 1.13 2.22
C CYS A 133 -5.70 0.48 0.84
N CYS A 134 -4.64 0.86 0.11
CA CYS A 134 -4.20 0.19 -1.10
C CYS A 134 -3.67 -1.24 -0.83
N ASN A 135 -3.51 -2.01 -1.90
CA ASN A 135 -2.93 -3.36 -1.82
C ASN A 135 -1.47 -3.30 -1.34
N TYR A 136 -1.04 -4.30 -0.57
CA TYR A 136 0.33 -4.38 -0.05
C TYR A 136 1.39 -4.33 -1.16
N THR A 137 1.19 -5.05 -2.26
CA THR A 137 2.10 -5.04 -3.42
C THR A 137 2.23 -3.65 -4.04
N ILE A 138 1.12 -2.91 -4.13
CA ILE A 138 1.15 -1.53 -4.65
C ILE A 138 1.98 -0.65 -3.70
N LEU A 139 1.82 -0.82 -2.39
CA LEU A 139 2.63 -0.07 -1.42
C LEU A 139 4.13 -0.40 -1.50
N GLU A 140 4.50 -1.66 -1.77
CA GLU A 140 5.90 -2.03 -2.04
C GLU A 140 6.46 -1.38 -3.31
N GLU A 141 5.68 -1.36 -4.38
CA GLU A 141 6.06 -0.68 -5.62
C GLU A 141 6.24 0.83 -5.39
N LEU A 142 5.28 1.47 -4.70
CA LEU A 142 5.34 2.89 -4.38
C LEU A 142 6.53 3.24 -3.48
N GLU A 143 6.82 2.41 -2.47
CA GLU A 143 7.98 2.58 -1.59
C GLU A 143 9.29 2.45 -2.34
N THR A 144 9.42 1.41 -3.16
CA THR A 144 10.63 1.14 -3.95
C THR A 144 10.91 2.29 -4.92
N GLU A 145 9.89 2.79 -5.60
CA GLU A 145 10.03 3.89 -6.57
C GLU A 145 10.33 5.23 -5.87
N ALA A 146 9.68 5.51 -4.74
CA ALA A 146 9.98 6.69 -3.93
C ALA A 146 11.41 6.66 -3.39
N THR A 147 11.88 5.48 -3.00
CA THR A 147 13.26 5.24 -2.55
C THR A 147 14.25 5.47 -3.68
N TYR A 148 14.00 4.88 -4.86
CA TYR A 148 14.84 5.07 -6.04
C TYR A 148 14.94 6.55 -6.47
N SER A 149 13.80 7.26 -6.46
CA SER A 149 13.75 8.69 -6.74
C SER A 149 14.52 9.53 -5.72
N SER A 150 14.58 9.07 -4.48
CA SER A 150 15.35 9.71 -3.41
C SER A 150 16.84 9.43 -3.53
N VAL A 151 17.28 8.26 -4.03
CA VAL A 151 18.71 7.93 -4.27
C VAL A 151 19.30 8.80 -5.39
N HIS A 152 18.48 9.14 -6.39
CA HIS A 152 18.93 9.96 -7.52
C HIS A 152 19.14 11.44 -7.16
N ARG A 153 18.47 11.92 -6.09
CA ARG A 153 18.89 13.13 -5.40
C ARG A 153 19.98 12.74 -4.42
N SER A 154 21.16 13.34 -4.46
CA SER A 154 22.26 13.03 -3.52
C SER A 154 21.99 13.44 -2.06
N GLU A 155 20.73 13.44 -1.61
CA GLU A 155 20.22 13.85 -0.30
C GLU A 155 20.12 12.69 0.70
N ILE A 156 20.39 11.44 0.31
CA ILE A 156 20.40 10.28 1.23
C ILE A 156 21.58 10.31 2.18
N SER A 157 22.66 11.01 1.83
CA SER A 157 23.79 11.17 2.71
C SER A 157 23.48 12.20 3.80
N PRO A 158 23.67 11.84 5.09
CA PRO A 158 23.64 12.82 6.18
C PRO A 158 24.53 14.02 5.86
N PRO A 159 24.21 15.22 6.36
CA PRO A 159 25.10 16.36 6.24
C PRO A 159 26.50 15.96 6.76
N ASN A 160 27.53 16.22 5.95
CA ASN A 160 28.95 15.85 6.10
C ASN A 160 29.43 14.56 5.42
N ILE A 161 28.57 13.77 4.77
CA ILE A 161 29.01 12.64 3.94
C ILE A 161 29.05 13.08 2.47
N ILE A 162 30.27 13.31 1.95
CA ILE A 162 30.50 13.69 0.55
C ILE A 162 30.62 12.42 -0.29
N GLY A 163 29.60 12.13 -1.11
CA GLY A 163 29.70 11.09 -2.13
C GLY A 163 30.76 11.46 -3.17
N LYS A 164 31.83 10.66 -3.27
CA LYS A 164 32.80 10.77 -4.38
C LYS A 164 32.33 9.90 -5.54
N SER A 165 32.26 10.48 -6.74
CA SER A 165 31.83 9.77 -7.97
C SER A 165 32.74 8.61 -8.39
N SER A 166 33.94 8.50 -7.81
CA SER A 166 34.91 7.43 -8.04
C SER A 166 34.74 6.21 -7.13
N LEU A 167 33.82 6.25 -6.17
CA LEU A 167 33.54 5.16 -5.26
C LEU A 167 32.10 4.68 -5.51
N CYS A 168 31.94 3.40 -5.82
CA CYS A 168 30.62 2.79 -5.98
C CYS A 168 29.99 2.58 -4.59
N THR A 169 29.51 3.64 -3.95
CA THR A 169 28.68 3.52 -2.76
C THR A 169 27.29 3.04 -3.17
N GLY A 170 27.03 1.75 -3.00
CA GLY A 170 25.67 1.21 -3.10
C GLY A 170 24.87 1.58 -1.85
N VAL A 171 23.62 2.00 -2.02
CA VAL A 171 22.68 2.15 -0.90
C VAL A 171 22.01 0.80 -0.71
N ALA A 172 22.32 0.11 0.39
CA ALA A 172 21.61 -1.10 0.79
C ALA A 172 20.43 -0.70 1.68
N PHE A 173 19.21 -0.96 1.23
CA PHE A 173 18.02 -0.84 2.06
C PHE A 173 17.78 -2.21 2.71
N ASP A 174 18.02 -2.31 4.01
CA ASP A 174 17.73 -3.53 4.76
C ASP A 174 16.21 -3.69 4.92
N SER A 175 15.62 -4.58 4.13
CA SER A 175 14.24 -5.02 4.32
C SER A 175 14.21 -6.02 5.48
N GLY A 176 14.20 -5.51 6.71
CA GLY A 176 14.42 -6.27 7.93
C GLY A 176 13.78 -7.66 7.94
N SER A 177 14.63 -8.69 7.97
CA SER A 177 14.26 -9.98 8.54
C SER A 177 14.16 -9.81 10.05
N SER A 178 13.01 -10.17 10.61
CA SER A 178 12.79 -10.24 12.06
C SER A 178 13.94 -10.97 12.74
N ASP A 179 14.65 -10.24 13.61
CA ASP A 179 15.47 -10.70 14.76
C ASP A 179 16.76 -9.89 14.97
N ILE A 180 16.72 -8.55 14.93
CA ILE A 180 17.79 -7.72 15.52
C ILE A 180 17.16 -6.44 16.12
N PRO A 181 17.46 -6.06 17.38
CA PRO A 181 17.01 -4.79 17.95
C PRO A 181 17.78 -3.62 17.33
N ASP A 182 17.02 -2.64 16.84
CA ASP A 182 17.38 -1.26 16.49
C ASP A 182 18.88 -0.96 16.39
N THR A 183 19.44 -1.14 15.20
CA THR A 183 20.60 -0.38 14.77
C THR A 183 20.50 -0.17 13.27
N GLU A 184 20.34 1.07 12.83
CA GLU A 184 20.52 1.44 11.42
C GLU A 184 21.96 1.07 11.03
N GLN A 185 22.14 -0.07 10.36
CA GLN A 185 23.43 -0.48 9.83
C GLN A 185 23.53 -0.06 8.36
N LEU A 186 24.30 1.01 8.12
CA LEU A 186 24.82 1.33 6.80
C LEU A 186 25.91 0.31 6.44
N VAL A 187 25.59 -0.67 5.60
CA VAL A 187 26.59 -1.61 5.06
C VAL A 187 27.31 -0.94 3.88
N ILE A 188 28.55 -0.48 4.11
CA ILE A 188 29.46 -0.04 3.05
C ILE A 188 30.11 -1.30 2.46
N LEU A 189 29.67 -1.74 1.28
CA LEU A 189 30.38 -2.76 0.51
C LEU A 189 31.52 -2.08 -0.26
N ASP A 190 32.73 -2.16 0.29
CA ASP A 190 33.96 -1.81 -0.42
C ASP A 190 34.36 -3.03 -1.28
N THR A 191 33.97 -3.03 -2.56
CA THR A 191 34.55 -3.98 -3.52
C THR A 191 35.65 -3.26 -4.31
N PRO A 192 36.93 -3.64 -4.14
CA PRO A 192 37.99 -3.09 -4.98
C PRO A 192 37.81 -3.61 -6.40
N GLY A 193 37.50 -2.69 -7.32
CA GLY A 193 37.46 -2.94 -8.75
C GLY A 193 38.85 -3.33 -9.27
N SER A 194 38.99 -4.59 -9.70
CA SER A 194 40.12 -5.06 -10.48
C SER A 194 40.02 -4.56 -11.92
N SER A 195 40.84 -3.56 -12.26
CA SER A 195 41.23 -3.24 -13.64
C SER A 195 42.70 -3.66 -13.79
N GLY A 196 42.96 -4.63 -14.66
CA GLY A 196 44.20 -5.43 -14.65
C GLY A 196 45.47 -4.75 -15.18
N LEU A 197 46.60 -5.46 -14.97
CA LEU A 197 47.77 -5.50 -15.85
C LEU A 197 48.65 -6.71 -15.46
N ILE A 198 49.08 -7.44 -16.48
CA ILE A 198 49.89 -8.67 -16.43
C ILE A 198 51.38 -8.33 -16.29
N SER A 199 52.15 -9.06 -15.46
CA SER A 199 53.54 -9.52 -15.77
C SER A 199 54.10 -10.46 -14.68
N PRO A 200 55.12 -11.30 -15.00
CA PRO A 200 55.27 -12.64 -14.43
C PRO A 200 56.36 -12.82 -13.34
N LEU A 201 56.23 -13.95 -12.62
CA LEU A 201 57.08 -14.64 -11.63
C LEU A 201 58.62 -14.49 -11.75
N PRO A 202 59.37 -14.74 -10.63
CA PRO A 202 59.99 -16.07 -10.49
C PRO A 202 60.03 -16.68 -9.06
N HIS A 203 59.76 -17.99 -9.04
CA HIS A 203 60.43 -19.07 -8.29
C HIS A 203 60.78 -18.92 -6.78
N LEU A 204 60.14 -19.75 -5.93
CA LEU A 204 60.84 -20.64 -5.00
C LEU A 204 59.97 -21.89 -4.69
N ALA A 205 60.63 -23.03 -4.57
CA ALA A 205 60.11 -24.39 -4.69
C ALA A 205 59.49 -24.97 -3.38
N PRO A 206 58.88 -26.18 -3.40
CA PRO A 206 57.88 -26.65 -2.45
C PRO A 206 58.43 -27.60 -1.37
N SER A 207 57.66 -27.78 -0.28
CA SER A 207 57.84 -28.90 0.64
C SER A 207 56.52 -29.67 0.79
N HIS A 208 56.53 -30.89 0.25
CA HIS A 208 55.55 -31.95 0.40
C HIS A 208 55.34 -32.31 1.87
N THR A 209 54.10 -32.59 2.32
CA THR A 209 53.82 -33.75 3.18
C THR A 209 52.35 -34.19 3.05
N SER A 210 52.21 -35.43 2.61
CA SER A 210 51.10 -36.41 2.51
C SER A 210 49.70 -36.16 3.15
N MET A 211 48.68 -36.52 2.36
CA MET A 211 47.38 -37.04 2.80
C MET A 211 47.49 -38.44 3.45
N PRO A 212 46.42 -38.92 4.11
CA PRO A 212 45.64 -39.97 3.45
C PRO A 212 44.11 -39.78 3.49
N GLN A 213 43.48 -40.41 2.50
CA GLN A 213 42.05 -40.44 2.17
C GLN A 213 41.21 -41.35 3.09
N THR A 214 39.91 -41.05 3.21
CA THR A 214 38.70 -41.93 3.19
C THR A 214 37.52 -41.10 3.72
N SER A 215 36.24 -41.16 3.33
CA SER A 215 35.39 -42.00 2.48
C SER A 215 34.06 -41.24 2.24
N ALA A 216 33.31 -41.57 1.20
CA ALA A 216 32.10 -40.91 0.69
C ALA A 216 30.78 -41.23 1.49
N PRO A 217 29.56 -41.08 0.94
CA PRO A 217 28.70 -39.87 0.92
C PRO A 217 27.32 -40.08 1.60
N SER A 218 26.56 -39.01 1.91
CA SER A 218 25.11 -39.14 2.16
C SER A 218 24.32 -37.85 1.86
N GLN A 219 23.21 -38.04 1.15
CA GLN A 219 22.24 -37.03 0.71
C GLN A 219 21.35 -36.50 1.87
N PRO A 220 20.69 -35.34 1.70
CA PRO A 220 19.77 -34.78 2.68
C PRO A 220 18.38 -35.45 2.65
N SER A 221 17.88 -35.80 3.83
CA SER A 221 16.55 -36.37 4.07
C SER A 221 15.50 -35.29 4.35
N SER A 222 14.31 -35.56 3.84
CA SER A 222 13.05 -34.82 3.76
C SER A 222 12.41 -34.38 5.10
N ALA A 223 11.76 -33.21 5.07
CA ALA A 223 10.60 -32.88 5.92
C ALA A 223 9.33 -33.62 5.40
N PRO A 224 8.31 -33.87 6.25
CA PRO A 224 7.22 -32.90 6.33
C PRO A 224 6.65 -32.69 7.74
N VAL A 225 6.39 -31.42 8.10
CA VAL A 225 5.62 -31.04 9.29
C VAL A 225 4.13 -31.09 8.98
N LYS A 226 3.38 -31.68 9.93
CA LYS A 226 1.96 -32.07 9.86
C LYS A 226 1.01 -30.92 9.49
N ALA A 227 0.04 -31.28 8.65
CA ALA A 227 -1.15 -30.52 8.32
C ALA A 227 -2.06 -30.30 9.55
N PHE A 228 -2.58 -29.08 9.70
CA PHE A 228 -3.63 -28.73 10.66
C PHE A 228 -4.98 -28.91 9.95
N ASN A 229 -5.84 -29.77 10.50
CA ASN A 229 -7.08 -30.20 9.88
C ASN A 229 -8.20 -29.18 10.14
N VAL A 230 -8.82 -28.68 9.07
CA VAL A 230 -9.98 -27.79 9.09
C VAL A 230 -11.22 -28.66 8.89
N SER A 231 -11.79 -29.14 9.99
CA SER A 231 -13.07 -29.84 9.99
C SER A 231 -13.84 -29.49 11.25
N GLU A 232 -14.29 -28.24 11.33
CA GLU A 232 -15.42 -27.80 12.17
C GLU A 232 -15.73 -26.32 11.87
N LEU A 233 -16.31 -26.05 10.71
CA LEU A 233 -17.06 -24.81 10.51
C LEU A 233 -18.41 -25.15 9.88
N GLY A 234 -19.45 -24.90 10.67
CA GLY A 234 -20.84 -25.21 10.36
C GLY A 234 -21.33 -24.53 9.09
N THR A 235 -22.17 -25.27 8.37
CA THR A 235 -22.95 -24.87 7.22
C THR A 235 -23.92 -23.74 7.58
N TRP A 236 -23.88 -22.64 6.83
CA TRP A 236 -24.89 -21.58 6.87
C TRP A 236 -25.59 -21.54 5.50
N THR A 237 -26.89 -21.84 5.48
CA THR A 237 -27.75 -21.70 4.31
C THR A 237 -28.51 -20.37 4.38
N PRO A 238 -28.67 -19.65 3.25
CA PRO A 238 -29.43 -18.40 3.23
C PRO A 238 -30.93 -18.66 3.05
N LYS A 239 -31.77 -17.87 3.73
CA LYS A 239 -33.15 -17.60 3.35
C LYS A 239 -33.19 -16.31 2.53
#